data_AF-A0A645E4V7-F1
#
_entry.id   AF-A0A645E4V7-F1
#
_cell.length_a   1.000
_cell.length_b   1.000
_cell.length_c   1.000
_cell.angle_alpha   90.00
_cell.angle_beta   90.00
_cell.angle_gamma   90.00
#
_symmetry.space_group_name_H-M   'P 1'
#
loop_
_entity.id
_entity.type
_entity.pdbx_description
1 polymer ?
#
loop_
_entity_poly.entity_id
_entity_poly.type
_entity_poly.pdbx_seq_one_letter_code
_entity_poly.pdbx_strand_id
1 'polypeptide(L)'
;MEISKVFQKKRQDDLERILSDEGIELRINRSIQSEGAFADVKGDMEFRRFITRGYQNVLAESILLAMGHNINKLHHKIQNDCIARYLHKVKSA
;
A
#
# COMPACT_ATOMS: atom_id res chain seq x y z
N MET A 1 4.82 -29.95 20.11
CA MET A 1 3.85 -29.50 19.10
C MET A 1 4.35 -30.01 17.76
N GLU A 2 3.69 -31.00 17.17
CA GLU A 2 4.04 -31.46 15.81
C GLU A 2 3.46 -30.47 14.80
N ILE A 3 4.30 -30.03 13.86
CA ILE A 3 3.91 -29.13 12.78
C ILE A 3 3.75 -29.97 11.51
N SER A 4 2.68 -29.73 10.75
CA SER A 4 2.44 -30.41 9.47
C SER A 4 3.61 -30.24 8.51
N LYS A 5 4.07 -31.35 7.90
CA LYS A 5 5.14 -31.34 6.89
C LYS A 5 4.79 -30.45 5.69
N VAL A 6 3.51 -30.41 5.31
CA VAL A 6 3.00 -29.54 4.23
C VAL A 6 3.17 -28.07 4.58
N PHE A 7 2.88 -27.71 5.83
CA PHE A 7 3.05 -26.33 6.30
C PHE A 7 4.52 -25.91 6.28
N GLN A 8 5.43 -26.77 6.74
CA GLN A 8 6.87 -26.48 6.73
C GLN A 8 7.39 -26.26 5.31
N LYS A 9 6.97 -27.10 4.35
CA LYS A 9 7.32 -26.93 2.94
C LYS A 9 6.85 -25.59 2.37
N LYS A 10 5.56 -25.26 2.54
CA LYS A 10 5.01 -23.98 2.05
C LYS A 10 5.69 -22.77 2.69
N ARG A 11 6.00 -22.84 3.99
CA ARG A 11 6.74 -21.79 4.68
C ARG A 11 8.12 -21.57 4.06
N GLN A 12 8.83 -22.64 3.69
CA GLN A 12 10.13 -22.55 3.05
C GLN A 12 10.01 -21.94 1.65
N ASP A 13 9.05 -22.42 0.84
CA ASP A 13 8.77 -21.87 -0.50
C ASP A 13 8.43 -20.37 -0.44
N ASP A 14 7.64 -19.95 0.56
CA ASP A 14 7.28 -18.53 0.75
C ASP A 14 8.46 -17.70 1.22
N LEU A 15 9.33 -18.25 2.09
CA LEU A 15 10.54 -17.58 2.54
C LEU A 15 11.48 -17.30 1.36
N GLU A 16 11.68 -18.30 0.49
CA GLU A 16 12.49 -18.16 -0.72
C GLU A 16 11.92 -17.09 -1.66
N ARG A 17 10.59 -17.05 -1.85
CA ARG A 17 9.94 -15.98 -2.65
C ARG A 17 10.14 -14.60 -2.04
N ILE A 18 9.95 -14.44 -0.72
CA ILE A 18 10.06 -13.14 -0.05
C ILE A 18 11.51 -12.61 -0.03
N LEU A 19 12.49 -13.52 0.02
CA LEU A 19 13.92 -13.18 0.02
C LEU A 19 14.53 -13.03 -1.37
N SER A 20 13.83 -13.46 -2.42
CA SER A 20 14.25 -13.19 -3.81
C SER A 20 14.30 -11.68 -4.09
N ASP A 21 15.08 -11.28 -5.09
CA ASP A 21 15.19 -9.86 -5.49
C ASP A 21 13.83 -9.25 -5.85
N GLU A 22 12.98 -10.00 -6.57
CA GLU A 22 11.60 -9.61 -6.87
C GLU A 22 10.76 -9.48 -5.59
N GLY A 23 10.87 -10.44 -4.67
CA GLY A 23 10.18 -10.40 -3.39
C GLY A 23 10.56 -9.20 -2.54
N ILE A 24 11.85 -8.84 -2.53
CA ILE A 24 12.39 -7.65 -1.86
C ILE A 24 11.85 -6.38 -2.51
N GLU A 25 11.82 -6.29 -3.83
CA GLU A 25 11.26 -5.15 -4.54
C GLU A 25 9.77 -4.95 -4.21
N LEU A 26 8.98 -6.02 -4.28
CA LEU A 26 7.55 -5.98 -4.03
C LEU A 26 7.22 -5.63 -2.58
N ARG A 27 7.94 -6.18 -1.59
CA ARG A 27 7.69 -5.86 -0.17
C ARG A 27 8.02 -4.41 0.17
N ILE A 28 9.10 -3.86 -0.40
CA ILE A 28 9.50 -2.45 -0.20
C ILE A 28 8.45 -1.56 -0.84
N ASN A 29 8.05 -1.86 -2.08
CA ASN A 29 7.01 -1.12 -2.77
C ASN A 29 5.67 -1.15 -2.05
N ARG A 30 5.29 -2.30 -1.49
CA ARG A 30 4.06 -2.41 -0.69
C ARG A 30 4.11 -1.51 0.54
N SER A 31 5.23 -1.48 1.25
CA SER A 31 5.42 -0.58 2.40
C SER A 31 5.32 0.88 1.96
N ILE A 32 6.07 1.31 0.94
CA ILE A 32 6.04 2.69 0.42
C ILE A 32 4.62 3.09 -0.01
N GLN A 33 3.94 2.24 -0.78
CA GLN A 33 2.63 2.57 -1.35
C GLN A 33 1.51 2.54 -0.30
N SER A 34 1.50 1.52 0.57
CA SER A 34 0.46 1.36 1.59
C SER A 34 0.65 2.36 2.72
N GLU A 35 1.84 2.40 3.34
CA GLU A 35 2.10 3.28 4.47
C GLU A 35 2.13 4.73 4.04
N GLY A 36 2.70 5.04 2.86
CA GLY A 36 2.66 6.38 2.28
C GLY A 36 1.24 6.88 2.08
N ALA A 37 0.33 6.06 1.51
CA ALA A 37 -1.06 6.47 1.35
C ALA A 37 -1.76 6.79 2.68
N PHE A 38 -1.52 6.00 3.74
CA PHE A 38 -2.07 6.29 5.06
C PHE A 38 -1.45 7.53 5.71
N ALA A 39 -0.15 7.76 5.51
CA ALA A 39 0.55 8.94 5.99
C ALA A 39 -0.02 10.19 5.32
N ASP A 40 -0.17 10.20 3.99
CA ASP A 40 -0.74 11.31 3.23
C ASP A 40 -2.18 11.61 3.67
N VAL A 41 -3.02 10.58 3.79
CA VAL A 41 -4.42 10.76 4.21
C VAL A 41 -4.51 11.35 5.62
N LYS A 42 -3.70 10.86 6.58
CA LYS A 42 -3.77 11.33 7.97
C LYS A 42 -3.06 12.65 8.20
N GLY A 43 -1.92 12.84 7.56
CA GLY A 43 -1.04 14.00 7.70
C GLY A 43 -1.48 15.11 6.77
N ASP A 44 -1.23 14.91 5.48
CA ASP A 44 -1.35 15.97 4.45
C ASP A 44 -2.80 16.35 4.15
N MET A 45 -3.72 15.38 4.18
CA MET A 45 -5.16 15.66 4.06
C MET A 45 -5.83 15.98 5.39
N GLU A 46 -5.06 16.00 6.49
CA GLU A 46 -5.51 16.27 7.86
C GLU A 46 -6.70 15.41 8.33
N PHE A 47 -6.90 14.23 7.75
CA PHE A 47 -8.00 13.36 8.14
C PHE A 47 -7.76 12.77 9.54
N ARG A 48 -8.47 13.30 10.55
CA ARG A 48 -8.38 12.82 11.94
C ARG A 48 -9.46 11.82 12.31
N ARG A 49 -10.68 12.01 11.79
CA ARG A 49 -11.83 11.18 12.10
C ARG A 49 -12.93 11.37 11.06
N PHE A 50 -13.80 10.38 10.94
CA PHE A 50 -15.02 10.51 10.16
C PHE A 50 -15.93 11.61 10.73
N ILE A 51 -16.49 12.42 9.84
CA ILE A 51 -17.47 13.46 10.18
C ILE A 51 -18.85 12.82 10.34
N THR A 52 -19.15 11.86 9.47
CA THR A 52 -20.46 11.21 9.42
C THR A 52 -20.57 10.03 10.40
N ARG A 53 -21.81 9.60 10.65
CA ARG A 53 -22.12 8.46 11.52
C ARG A 53 -23.01 7.46 10.79
N GLY A 54 -22.95 6.20 11.22
CA GLY A 54 -23.66 5.09 10.59
C GLY A 54 -22.88 4.51 9.42
N TYR A 55 -22.98 3.20 9.23
CA TYR A 55 -22.14 2.44 8.30
C TYR A 55 -22.17 3.00 6.87
N GLN A 56 -23.36 3.27 6.33
CA GLN A 56 -23.52 3.75 4.95
C GLN A 56 -22.83 5.10 4.72
N ASN A 57 -22.95 6.03 5.65
CA ASN A 57 -22.34 7.35 5.52
C ASN A 57 -20.82 7.28 5.68
N VAL A 58 -20.34 6.51 6.66
CA VAL A 58 -18.89 6.28 6.86
C VAL A 58 -18.27 5.61 5.64
N LEU A 59 -18.97 4.67 5.01
CA LEU A 59 -18.54 4.04 3.77
C LEU A 59 -18.45 5.06 2.62
N ALA A 60 -19.49 5.89 2.44
CA ALA A 60 -19.47 6.94 1.42
C ALA A 60 -18.32 7.94 1.65
N GLU A 61 -18.10 8.38 2.89
CA GLU A 61 -16.99 9.26 3.27
C GLU A 61 -15.63 8.60 2.98
N SER A 62 -15.50 7.32 3.30
CA SER A 62 -14.28 6.53 3.01
C SER A 62 -13.99 6.46 1.51
N ILE A 63 -15.03 6.23 0.69
CA ILE A 63 -14.91 6.17 -0.77
C ILE A 63 -14.49 7.53 -1.32
N LEU A 64 -15.15 8.61 -0.90
CA LEU A 64 -14.83 9.97 -1.34
C LEU A 64 -13.40 10.37 -0.97
N LEU A 65 -12.97 10.04 0.26
CA LEU A 65 -11.60 10.28 0.73
C LEU A 65 -10.58 9.54 -0.14
N ALA A 66 -10.81 8.25 -0.41
CA ALA A 66 -9.94 7.44 -1.26
C ALA A 66 -9.89 7.96 -2.71
N MET A 67 -11.03 8.38 -3.27
CA MET A 67 -11.11 8.98 -4.59
C MET A 67 -10.29 10.29 -4.65
N GLY A 68 -10.48 11.18 -3.68
CA GLY A 68 -9.73 12.43 -3.59
C GLY A 68 -8.22 12.21 -3.51
N HIS A 69 -7.78 11.31 -2.63
CA HIS A 69 -6.37 10.91 -2.53
C HIS A 69 -5.82 10.38 -3.87
N ASN A 70 -6.55 9.47 -4.53
CA ASN A 70 -6.11 8.86 -5.78
C ASN A 70 -6.03 9.88 -6.94
N ILE A 71 -6.96 10.83 -7.01
CA ILE A 71 -6.95 11.91 -8.01
C ILE A 71 -5.72 12.80 -7.80
N ASN A 72 -5.45 13.21 -6.55
CA ASN A 72 -4.24 14.00 -6.24
C ASN A 72 -2.96 13.25 -6.59
N LYS A 73 -2.88 11.96 -6.26
CA LYS A 73 -1.76 11.10 -6.61
C LYS A 73 -1.56 11.00 -8.13
N LEU A 74 -2.65 10.83 -8.88
CA LEU A 74 -2.59 10.81 -10.35
C LEU A 74 -2.14 12.16 -10.90
N HIS A 75 -2.67 13.28 -10.38
CA HIS A 75 -2.26 14.62 -10.76
C HIS A 75 -0.76 14.82 -10.57
N HIS A 76 -0.21 14.45 -9.40
CA HIS A 76 1.24 14.51 -9.16
C HIS A 76 2.03 13.62 -10.13
N LYS A 77 1.54 12.42 -10.48
CA LYS A 77 2.20 11.59 -11.49
C LYS A 77 2.24 12.24 -12.86
N ILE A 78 1.16 12.93 -13.25
CA ILE A 78 1.08 13.69 -14.50
C ILE A 78 2.09 14.84 -14.48
N GLN A 79 2.10 15.65 -13.41
CA GLN A 79 3.01 16.81 -13.30
C GLN A 79 4.49 16.42 -13.33
N ASN A 80 4.84 15.24 -12.83
CA ASN A 80 6.22 14.74 -12.78
C ASN A 80 6.60 13.83 -13.97
N ASP A 81 5.74 13.72 -14.99
CA ASP A 81 5.93 12.81 -16.15
C ASP A 81 6.28 11.36 -15.73
N CYS A 82 5.57 10.88 -14.70
CA CYS A 82 5.75 9.57 -14.07
C CYS A 82 4.51 8.69 -14.22
N ILE A 83 3.70 8.97 -15.24
CA ILE A 83 2.52 8.16 -15.57
C ILE A 83 2.99 6.72 -15.90
N ALA A 84 2.15 5.73 -15.59
CA ALA A 84 2.44 4.29 -15.77
C ALA A 84 3.66 3.73 -15.01
N ARG A 85 4.30 4.51 -14.12
CA ARG A 85 5.25 3.98 -13.13
C ARG A 85 4.51 3.54 -11.88
N TYR A 86 4.52 2.24 -11.61
CA TYR A 86 3.84 1.65 -10.45
C TYR A 86 4.80 1.34 -9.32
N LEU A 87 6.01 0.85 -9.64
CA LEU A 87 7.02 0.52 -8.65
C LEU A 87 8.06 1.64 -8.53
N HIS A 88 8.40 1.95 -7.29
CA HIS A 88 9.57 2.71 -6.89
C HIS A 88 10.81 1.83 -7.03
N LYS A 89 11.86 2.39 -7.59
CA LYS A 89 13.16 1.71 -7.69
C LYS A 89 13.70 1.46 -6.28
N VAL A 90 14.10 0.22 -6.02
CA VAL A 90 14.83 -0.13 -4.80
C VAL A 90 16.20 0.55 -4.85
N LYS A 91 16.53 1.31 -3.81
CA LYS A 91 17.88 1.88 -3.68
C LYS A 91 18.81 0.79 -3.16
N SER A 92 19.91 0.57 -3.86
CA SER A 92 21.04 -0.20 -3.33
C SER A 92 21.63 0.58 -2.14
N ALA A 93 21.97 -0.14 -1.07
CA ALA A 93 22.67 0.41 0.09
C ALA A 93 24.11 0.82 -0.28
#